data_AF-C6BV52-F1
#
_entry.id   AF-C6BV52-F1
#
_cell.length_a   1.000
_cell.length_b   1.000
_cell.length_c   1.000
_cell.angle_alpha   90.00
_cell.angle_beta   90.00
_cell.angle_gamma   90.00
#
_symmetry.space_group_name_H-M   'P 1'
#
loop_
_entity.id
_entity.type
_entity.pdbx_description
1 polymer ?
#
loop_
_entity_poly.entity_id
_entity_poly.type
_entity_poly.pdbx_seq_one_letter_code
_entity_poly.pdbx_strand_id
1 'polypeptide(L)'
;MKRALVIQLTRFGDLVQTKRLVLTLQRLGFTVHLCLDRSLENLARIIYPACEIHPLIAHGSGIDGQGIDTVLPVNYEVFKQLFEIDFTEIYNLNFSAMNYALSSMFDPKKVKGHKRVKGQTMKDPWFELGFRLAAERRNNINLVDYWAALSPDMLPAKDVNPVAAPGGKGIGVVLAGRESRRSLPYDVLAPLVMSVRSKIKNKDIFLLGSKAERDAGRKLISKFPAAIAQSTVNLAGETDWKGLVDAVTGLDVVITPDTGTMHLAAHLGVPVLGFFLSSAWCTETGPYGEGHTILQANTDCSPCMESQPCYHDLKCLAPFKDPLTARYLATRKPEHLPAGISVFESGCDFLGTEFILKAGNDPSGVRRQRLRKFIGCHLGVLDIGEHGPFPDLAEKFYKDKDWITA
;
A
#
# COMPACT_ATOMS: atom_id res chain seq x y z
N MET A 1 16.31 20.45 -18.80
CA MET A 1 15.50 20.10 -17.59
C MET A 1 15.72 18.62 -17.31
N LYS A 2 15.98 18.21 -16.07
CA LYS A 2 16.18 16.78 -15.75
C LYS A 2 14.84 16.06 -15.85
N ARG A 3 14.80 14.90 -16.49
CA ARG A 3 13.57 14.09 -16.64
C ARG A 3 13.79 12.74 -16.00
N ALA A 4 12.82 12.29 -15.20
CA ALA A 4 12.82 10.97 -14.61
C ALA A 4 11.62 10.18 -15.13
N LEU A 5 11.84 8.94 -15.54
CA LEU A 5 10.77 8.01 -15.87
C LEU A 5 10.53 7.07 -14.70
N VAL A 6 9.33 7.03 -14.15
CA VAL A 6 8.89 6.04 -13.17
C VAL A 6 7.99 5.04 -13.87
N ILE A 7 8.35 3.75 -13.85
CA ILE A 7 7.58 2.66 -14.44
C ILE A 7 6.91 1.88 -13.32
N GLN A 8 5.58 2.05 -13.22
CA GLN A 8 4.71 1.45 -12.20
C GLN A 8 3.51 0.79 -12.90
N LEU A 9 3.69 -0.44 -13.35
CA LEU A 9 2.71 -1.19 -14.13
C LEU A 9 1.84 -2.12 -13.26
N THR A 10 1.62 -1.83 -11.98
CA THR A 10 0.81 -2.72 -11.11
C THR A 10 -0.54 -2.12 -10.75
N ARG A 11 -1.09 -2.53 -9.61
CA ARG A 11 -2.49 -2.33 -9.24
C ARG A 11 -2.69 -0.92 -8.68
N PHE A 12 -3.95 -0.51 -8.59
CA PHE A 12 -4.40 0.75 -8.00
C PHE A 12 -3.64 1.16 -6.71
N GLY A 13 -3.49 0.26 -5.73
CA GLY A 13 -2.82 0.57 -4.46
C GLY A 13 -1.35 0.96 -4.64
N ASP A 14 -0.62 0.25 -5.50
CA ASP A 14 0.81 0.49 -5.75
C ASP A 14 1.05 1.84 -6.45
N LEU A 15 0.14 2.22 -7.37
CA LEU A 15 0.18 3.53 -8.01
C LEU A 15 0.07 4.65 -6.97
N VAL A 16 -0.88 4.56 -6.03
CA VAL A 16 -1.03 5.54 -4.94
C VAL A 16 0.21 5.56 -4.04
N GLN A 17 0.76 4.38 -3.75
CA GLN A 17 1.95 4.23 -2.90
C GLN A 17 3.27 4.69 -3.55
N THR A 18 3.30 4.91 -4.87
CA THR A 18 4.49 5.42 -5.57
C THR A 18 4.81 6.89 -5.22
N LYS A 19 3.92 7.54 -4.46
CA LYS A 19 3.92 8.97 -4.16
C LYS A 19 5.23 9.48 -3.55
N ARG A 20 5.81 8.77 -2.58
CA ARG A 20 7.04 9.24 -1.92
C ARG A 20 8.20 9.36 -2.90
N LEU A 21 8.36 8.39 -3.81
CA LEU A 21 9.37 8.47 -4.86
C LEU A 21 9.08 9.62 -5.83
N VAL A 22 7.84 9.76 -6.32
CA VAL A 22 7.44 10.84 -7.23
C VAL A 22 7.73 12.22 -6.64
N LEU A 23 7.28 12.47 -5.39
CA LEU A 23 7.50 13.74 -4.72
C LEU A 23 8.99 14.00 -4.44
N THR A 24 9.76 12.94 -4.12
CA THR A 24 11.21 13.04 -3.96
C THR A 24 11.88 13.55 -5.25
N LEU A 25 11.53 12.96 -6.39
CA LEU A 25 12.08 13.36 -7.70
C LEU A 25 11.66 14.78 -8.10
N GLN A 26 10.40 15.15 -7.85
CA GLN A 26 9.92 16.51 -8.09
C GLN A 26 10.68 17.53 -7.22
N ARG A 27 10.92 17.23 -5.94
CA ARG A 27 11.73 18.08 -5.05
C ARG A 27 13.16 18.25 -5.56
N LEU A 28 13.73 17.21 -6.17
CA LEU A 28 15.06 17.24 -6.79
C LEU A 28 15.07 17.96 -8.16
N GLY A 29 13.95 18.54 -8.58
CA GLY A 29 13.84 19.34 -9.81
C GLY A 29 13.65 18.53 -11.09
N PHE A 30 13.24 17.26 -10.98
CA PHE A 30 12.89 16.45 -12.15
C PHE A 30 11.47 16.75 -12.62
N THR A 31 11.30 16.85 -13.95
CA THR A 31 10.00 16.54 -14.57
C THR A 31 9.81 15.04 -14.48
N VAL A 32 8.75 14.61 -13.78
CA VAL A 32 8.48 13.19 -13.57
C VAL A 32 7.48 12.69 -14.62
N HIS A 33 7.89 11.69 -15.36
CA HIS A 33 7.07 10.93 -16.29
C HIS A 33 6.67 9.62 -15.61
N LEU A 34 5.38 9.30 -15.63
CA LEU A 34 4.84 8.10 -14.98
C LEU A 34 4.24 7.17 -16.03
N CYS A 35 4.90 6.04 -16.24
CA CYS A 35 4.43 4.97 -17.10
C CYS A 35 3.65 3.94 -16.28
N LEU A 36 2.40 3.69 -16.67
CA LEU A 36 1.42 2.93 -15.90
C LEU A 36 0.48 2.12 -16.79
N ASP A 37 -0.28 1.20 -16.18
CA ASP A 37 -1.35 0.50 -16.89
C ASP A 37 -2.51 1.45 -17.22
N ARG A 38 -2.97 1.41 -18.47
CA ARG A 38 -4.00 2.28 -19.04
C ARG A 38 -5.27 2.37 -18.21
N SER A 39 -5.66 1.30 -17.53
CA SER A 39 -6.86 1.30 -16.68
C SER A 39 -6.79 2.32 -15.52
N LEU A 40 -5.59 2.77 -15.16
CA LEU A 40 -5.34 3.70 -14.05
C LEU A 40 -5.02 5.14 -14.51
N GLU A 41 -5.06 5.44 -15.81
CA GLU A 41 -4.69 6.75 -16.35
C GLU A 41 -5.48 7.89 -15.68
N ASN A 42 -6.80 7.78 -15.66
CA ASN A 42 -7.67 8.81 -15.11
C ASN A 42 -7.40 9.06 -13.62
N LEU A 43 -7.14 8.00 -12.85
CA LEU A 43 -6.76 8.13 -11.45
C LEU A 43 -5.41 8.84 -11.32
N ALA A 44 -4.41 8.44 -12.10
CA ALA A 44 -3.08 9.03 -12.04
C ALA A 44 -3.09 10.52 -12.32
N ARG A 45 -3.92 10.97 -13.28
CA ARG A 45 -4.11 12.40 -13.57
C ARG A 45 -4.71 13.17 -12.40
N ILE A 46 -5.53 12.52 -11.56
CA ILE A 46 -6.11 13.13 -10.36
C ILE A 46 -5.07 13.22 -9.23
N ILE A 47 -4.36 12.13 -8.95
CA ILE A 47 -3.48 12.05 -7.76
C ILE A 47 -2.04 12.52 -8.02
N TYR A 48 -1.62 12.61 -9.29
CA TYR A 48 -0.32 13.11 -9.75
C TYR A 48 -0.48 14.15 -10.87
N PRO A 49 -1.17 15.28 -10.63
CA PRO A 49 -1.47 16.26 -11.68
C PRO A 49 -0.21 16.92 -12.27
N ALA A 50 0.91 16.90 -11.54
CA ALA A 50 2.19 17.45 -11.98
C ALA A 50 3.08 16.47 -12.77
N CYS A 51 2.63 15.21 -12.96
CA CYS A 51 3.38 14.21 -13.73
C CYS A 51 2.92 14.15 -15.18
N GLU A 52 3.86 13.86 -16.10
CA GLU A 52 3.52 13.47 -17.46
C GLU A 52 3.13 11.99 -17.49
N ILE A 53 1.89 11.67 -17.87
CA ILE A 53 1.34 10.30 -17.77
C ILE A 53 1.50 9.56 -19.10
N HIS A 54 2.05 8.34 -19.06
CA HIS A 54 2.32 7.46 -20.20
C HIS A 54 1.57 6.12 -20.05
N PRO A 55 0.30 6.04 -20.50
CA PRO A 55 -0.57 4.89 -20.27
C PRO A 55 -0.41 3.80 -21.34
N LEU A 56 0.14 2.65 -20.95
CA LEU A 56 0.26 1.46 -21.82
C LEU A 56 -0.68 0.34 -21.35
N ILE A 57 -0.93 -0.64 -22.20
CA ILE A 57 -1.69 -1.84 -21.82
C ILE A 57 -0.70 -2.87 -21.26
N ALA A 58 -0.64 -3.01 -19.94
CA ALA A 58 0.24 -3.97 -19.25
C ALA A 58 -0.51 -5.25 -18.88
N HIS A 59 -1.78 -5.09 -18.49
CA HIS A 59 -2.67 -6.17 -18.08
C HIS A 59 -3.83 -6.31 -19.07
N GLY A 60 -4.34 -7.53 -19.23
CA GLY A 60 -5.45 -7.84 -20.14
C GLY A 60 -6.78 -7.13 -19.82
N SER A 61 -6.85 -6.31 -18.76
CA SER A 61 -7.99 -5.49 -18.39
C SER A 61 -8.24 -4.28 -19.31
N GLY A 62 -7.29 -3.94 -20.19
CA GLY A 62 -7.49 -2.93 -21.25
C GLY A 62 -8.18 -3.47 -22.51
N ILE A 63 -8.55 -4.76 -22.52
CA ILE A 63 -9.01 -5.52 -23.68
C ILE A 63 -10.51 -5.84 -23.52
N ASP A 64 -11.35 -4.83 -23.26
CA ASP A 64 -12.80 -5.00 -23.42
C ASP A 64 -13.09 -5.14 -24.92
N GLY A 65 -13.00 -6.37 -25.44
CA GLY A 65 -13.51 -6.76 -26.75
C GLY A 65 -12.59 -6.58 -27.96
N GLN A 66 -11.33 -6.14 -27.82
CA GLN A 66 -10.41 -6.03 -28.96
C GLN A 66 -9.10 -6.75 -28.64
N GLY A 67 -8.89 -7.94 -29.22
CA GLY A 67 -7.78 -8.86 -28.91
C GLY A 67 -6.36 -8.29 -29.05
N ILE A 68 -5.37 -9.18 -29.09
CA ILE A 68 -3.93 -8.89 -29.17
C ILE A 68 -3.58 -7.83 -30.24
N ASP A 69 -4.35 -7.76 -31.34
CA ASP A 69 -4.18 -6.82 -32.45
C ASP A 69 -4.23 -5.34 -32.06
N THR A 70 -4.80 -5.00 -30.90
CA THR A 70 -4.88 -3.61 -30.42
C THR A 70 -3.83 -3.22 -29.39
N VAL A 71 -3.24 -4.22 -28.73
CA VAL A 71 -2.22 -4.00 -27.70
C VAL A 71 -0.92 -3.51 -28.32
N LEU A 72 -0.49 -4.15 -29.41
CA LEU A 72 0.79 -3.84 -30.06
C LEU A 72 0.83 -2.42 -30.64
N PRO A 73 -0.14 -1.96 -31.46
CA PRO A 73 -0.11 -0.60 -32.01
C PRO A 73 -0.15 0.46 -30.90
N VAL A 74 -0.99 0.26 -29.89
CA VAL A 74 -1.10 1.14 -28.73
C VAL A 74 0.22 1.25 -27.97
N ASN A 75 0.79 0.11 -27.60
CA ASN A 75 2.01 0.10 -26.79
C ASN A 75 3.20 0.59 -27.62
N TYR A 76 3.23 0.31 -28.92
CA TYR A 76 4.27 0.78 -29.82
C TYR A 76 4.37 2.31 -29.84
N GLU A 77 3.24 3.02 -29.94
CA GLU A 77 3.24 4.49 -29.90
C GLU A 77 3.76 5.03 -28.57
N VAL A 78 3.36 4.42 -27.44
CA VAL A 78 3.88 4.81 -26.12
C VAL A 78 5.38 4.51 -26.02
N PHE A 79 5.84 3.36 -26.49
CA PHE A 79 7.27 3.00 -26.49
C PHE A 79 8.09 3.97 -27.32
N LYS A 80 7.60 4.36 -28.50
CA LYS A 80 8.23 5.36 -29.36
C LYS A 80 8.35 6.70 -28.65
N GLN A 81 7.28 7.19 -28.04
CA GLN A 81 7.29 8.42 -27.25
C GLN A 81 8.30 8.36 -26.11
N LEU A 82 8.30 7.27 -25.34
CA LEU A 82 9.25 7.08 -24.24
C LEU A 82 10.71 7.03 -24.74
N PHE A 83 10.96 6.40 -25.88
CA PHE A 83 12.30 6.28 -26.45
C PHE A 83 12.84 7.62 -26.98
N GLU A 84 11.96 8.50 -27.48
CA GLU A 84 12.33 9.84 -27.96
C GLU A 84 12.69 10.82 -26.83
N ILE A 85 12.28 10.54 -25.59
CA ILE A 85 12.55 11.39 -24.43
C ILE A 85 13.91 11.00 -23.81
N ASP A 86 14.85 11.95 -23.78
CA ASP A 86 16.09 11.77 -23.01
C ASP A 86 15.82 11.87 -21.50
N PHE A 87 15.65 10.70 -20.89
CA PHE A 87 15.57 10.55 -19.45
C PHE A 87 16.95 10.56 -18.81
N THR A 88 17.08 11.30 -17.72
CA THR A 88 18.29 11.30 -16.88
C THR A 88 18.32 10.04 -16.01
N GLU A 89 17.18 9.65 -15.46
CA GLU A 89 17.04 8.48 -14.58
C GLU A 89 15.73 7.74 -14.89
N ILE A 90 15.76 6.41 -14.83
CA ILE A 90 14.59 5.54 -15.01
C ILE A 90 14.44 4.68 -13.76
N TYR A 91 13.26 4.69 -13.14
CA TYR A 91 12.91 3.93 -11.95
C TYR A 91 11.91 2.85 -12.31
N ASN A 92 12.37 1.60 -12.44
CA ASN A 92 11.55 0.47 -12.84
C ASN A 92 11.17 -0.41 -11.64
N LEU A 93 9.93 -0.22 -11.15
CA LEU A 93 9.57 -0.61 -9.79
C LEU A 93 9.10 -2.06 -9.64
N ASN A 94 8.56 -2.69 -10.69
CA ASN A 94 7.89 -3.99 -10.57
C ASN A 94 8.62 -5.12 -11.30
N PHE A 95 8.43 -6.32 -10.75
CA PHE A 95 8.89 -7.56 -11.36
C PHE A 95 7.85 -8.07 -12.37
N SER A 96 8.02 -7.76 -13.65
CA SER A 96 7.19 -8.30 -14.73
C SER A 96 7.95 -8.39 -16.05
N ALA A 97 7.52 -9.28 -16.95
CA ALA A 97 8.13 -9.41 -18.27
C ALA A 97 8.07 -8.09 -19.06
N MET A 98 6.95 -7.36 -18.96
CA MET A 98 6.77 -6.05 -19.60
C MET A 98 7.76 -5.01 -19.04
N ASN A 99 7.95 -4.95 -17.71
CA ASN A 99 8.92 -4.04 -17.11
C ASN A 99 10.35 -4.35 -17.55
N TYR A 100 10.73 -5.62 -17.65
CA TYR A 100 12.04 -6.00 -18.18
C TYR A 100 12.19 -5.64 -19.66
N ALA A 101 11.13 -5.78 -20.46
CA ALA A 101 11.13 -5.35 -21.86
C ALA A 101 11.30 -3.82 -21.98
N LEU A 102 10.51 -3.02 -21.25
CA LEU A 102 10.64 -1.57 -21.22
C LEU A 102 12.04 -1.11 -20.80
N SER A 103 12.61 -1.73 -19.77
CA SER A 103 13.96 -1.38 -19.30
C SER A 103 15.03 -1.55 -20.37
N SER A 104 14.83 -2.49 -21.32
CA SER A 104 15.81 -2.77 -22.37
C SER A 104 15.87 -1.70 -23.46
N MET A 105 14.92 -0.76 -23.49
CA MET A 105 14.90 0.38 -24.40
C MET A 105 15.87 1.50 -23.98
N PHE A 106 16.36 1.46 -22.73
CA PHE A 106 17.17 2.52 -22.14
C PHE A 106 18.58 2.02 -21.82
N ASP A 107 19.55 2.95 -21.69
CA ASP A 107 20.87 2.64 -21.15
C ASP A 107 20.73 2.02 -19.75
N PRO A 108 21.19 0.77 -19.52
CA PRO A 108 21.06 0.11 -18.23
C PRO A 108 21.70 0.87 -17.05
N LYS A 109 22.66 1.77 -17.31
CA LYS A 109 23.26 2.62 -16.27
C LYS A 109 22.29 3.67 -15.73
N LYS A 110 21.30 4.08 -16.54
CA LYS A 110 20.26 5.02 -16.14
C LYS A 110 19.08 4.33 -15.43
N VAL A 111 18.96 3.01 -15.54
CA VAL A 111 17.84 2.23 -14.98
C VAL A 111 18.14 1.78 -13.55
N LYS A 112 17.25 2.17 -12.64
CA LYS A 112 17.17 1.78 -11.23
C LYS A 112 16.01 0.80 -11.02
N GLY A 113 16.18 -0.20 -10.16
CA GLY A 113 15.21 -1.27 -9.89
C GLY A 113 15.42 -2.49 -10.79
N HIS A 114 14.38 -2.95 -11.48
CA HIS A 114 14.46 -4.09 -12.40
C HIS A 114 15.03 -3.67 -13.76
N LYS A 115 16.04 -4.38 -14.28
CA LYS A 115 16.65 -4.03 -15.57
C LYS A 115 17.12 -5.23 -16.38
N ARG A 116 17.27 -5.03 -17.69
CA ARG A 116 17.86 -6.03 -18.59
C ARG A 116 19.21 -5.54 -19.10
N VAL A 117 20.26 -6.35 -18.90
CA VAL A 117 21.63 -6.04 -19.34
C VAL A 117 22.12 -7.16 -20.23
N LYS A 118 22.43 -6.85 -21.50
CA LYS A 118 22.90 -7.85 -22.49
C LYS A 118 22.03 -9.12 -22.52
N GLY A 119 20.71 -8.96 -22.46
CA GLY A 119 19.73 -10.05 -22.47
C GLY A 119 19.44 -10.71 -21.12
N GLN A 120 20.24 -10.45 -20.08
CA GLN A 120 20.04 -11.01 -18.73
C GLN A 120 19.16 -10.11 -17.86
N THR A 121 18.28 -10.71 -17.07
CA THR A 121 17.49 -9.98 -16.06
C THR A 121 18.35 -9.72 -14.82
N MET A 122 18.44 -8.46 -14.45
CA MET A 122 19.19 -7.98 -13.28
C MET A 122 18.28 -7.11 -12.41
N LYS A 123 18.72 -6.87 -11.18
CA LYS A 123 18.07 -5.96 -10.24
C LYS A 123 19.14 -5.09 -9.60
N ASP A 124 18.78 -3.88 -9.20
CA ASP A 124 19.67 -3.07 -8.39
C ASP A 124 20.01 -3.73 -7.04
N PRO A 125 21.21 -3.47 -6.48
CA PRO A 125 21.64 -4.05 -5.21
C PRO A 125 20.64 -3.82 -4.08
N TRP A 126 20.04 -2.63 -4.02
CA TRP A 126 18.96 -2.32 -3.06
C TRP A 126 17.79 -3.29 -3.20
N PHE A 127 17.42 -3.64 -4.44
CA PHE A 127 16.34 -4.58 -4.68
C PHE A 127 16.71 -6.00 -4.23
N GLU A 128 17.92 -6.45 -4.53
CA GLU A 128 18.42 -7.74 -4.06
C GLU A 128 18.47 -7.83 -2.52
N LEU A 129 18.85 -6.75 -1.83
CA LEU A 129 18.76 -6.66 -0.37
C LEU A 129 17.29 -6.72 0.09
N GLY A 130 16.40 -5.95 -0.53
CA GLY A 130 14.98 -5.95 -0.19
C GLY A 130 14.29 -7.30 -0.30
N PHE A 131 14.59 -8.09 -1.33
CA PHE A 131 14.06 -9.46 -1.45
C PHE A 131 14.51 -10.35 -0.29
N ARG A 132 15.71 -10.12 0.27
CA ARG A 132 16.16 -10.82 1.48
C ARG A 132 15.48 -10.30 2.74
N LEU A 133 15.32 -8.98 2.87
CA LEU A 133 14.58 -8.34 3.95
C LEU A 133 13.11 -8.78 3.99
N ALA A 134 12.51 -9.02 2.81
CA ALA A 134 11.15 -9.52 2.68
C ALA A 134 10.93 -10.94 3.26
N ALA A 135 12.01 -11.69 3.54
CA ALA A 135 11.89 -12.94 4.32
C ALA A 135 11.54 -12.66 5.80
N GLU A 136 11.82 -11.45 6.31
CA GLU A 136 11.48 -10.99 7.66
C GLU A 136 10.17 -10.21 7.71
N ARG A 137 9.10 -10.77 7.13
CA ARG A 137 7.83 -10.05 6.93
C ARG A 137 7.32 -9.26 8.12
N ARG A 138 7.38 -9.83 9.34
CA ARG A 138 6.94 -9.17 10.57
C ARG A 138 7.74 -7.91 10.96
N ASN A 139 9.01 -7.86 10.52
CA ASN A 139 9.99 -6.86 10.91
C ASN A 139 10.32 -5.88 9.77
N ASN A 140 9.72 -6.05 8.60
CA ASN A 140 10.09 -5.33 7.39
C ASN A 140 9.58 -3.86 7.41
N ILE A 141 10.01 -3.09 6.41
CA ILE A 141 9.60 -1.70 6.17
C ILE A 141 8.45 -1.60 5.17
N ASN A 142 7.83 -0.43 5.09
CA ASN A 142 6.72 -0.20 4.19
C ASN A 142 7.21 -0.14 2.73
N LEU A 143 6.42 -0.68 1.80
CA LEU A 143 6.76 -0.71 0.37
C LEU A 143 7.03 0.69 -0.21
N VAL A 144 6.34 1.71 0.29
CA VAL A 144 6.55 3.12 -0.11
C VAL A 144 7.98 3.59 0.22
N ASP A 145 8.51 3.20 1.38
CA ASP A 145 9.88 3.51 1.80
C ASP A 145 10.90 2.79 0.93
N TYR A 146 10.58 1.54 0.58
CA TYR A 146 11.40 0.72 -0.26
C TYR A 146 11.58 1.29 -1.68
N TRP A 147 10.52 1.81 -2.29
CA TRP A 147 10.63 2.48 -3.60
C TRP A 147 11.30 3.86 -3.50
N ALA A 148 11.01 4.63 -2.45
CA ALA A 148 11.67 5.92 -2.24
C ALA A 148 13.20 5.79 -2.11
N ALA A 149 13.67 4.72 -1.46
CA ALA A 149 15.09 4.44 -1.24
C ALA A 149 15.91 4.15 -2.52
N LEU A 150 15.28 4.06 -3.69
CA LEU A 150 16.00 4.07 -4.98
C LEU A 150 16.63 5.44 -5.30
N SER A 151 16.21 6.49 -4.61
CA SER A 151 16.76 7.83 -4.74
C SER A 151 17.52 8.21 -3.45
N PRO A 152 18.80 8.62 -3.52
CA PRO A 152 19.44 9.27 -2.38
C PRO A 152 18.69 10.59 -2.15
N ASP A 153 18.43 10.98 -0.90
CA ASP A 153 17.59 12.13 -0.53
C ASP A 153 16.06 11.90 -0.57
N MET A 154 15.59 10.78 -0.02
CA MET A 154 14.16 10.53 0.20
C MET A 154 13.46 11.73 0.87
N LEU A 155 12.28 12.10 0.36
CA LEU A 155 11.40 13.06 1.04
C LEU A 155 11.07 12.55 2.46
N PRO A 156 11.06 13.39 3.51
CA PRO A 156 10.61 12.98 4.83
C PRO A 156 9.20 12.37 4.78
N ALA A 157 8.98 11.26 5.49
CA ALA A 157 7.75 10.47 5.40
C ALA A 157 6.48 11.28 5.75
N LYS A 158 6.58 12.15 6.75
CA LYS A 158 5.51 13.06 7.20
C LYS A 158 5.04 14.06 6.12
N ASP A 159 5.87 14.31 5.10
CA ASP A 159 5.57 15.27 4.03
C ASP A 159 4.90 14.58 2.81
N VAL A 160 4.71 13.26 2.85
CA VAL A 160 4.16 12.48 1.73
C VAL A 160 2.64 12.60 1.65
N ASN A 161 1.95 12.37 2.78
CA ASN A 161 0.50 12.42 2.89
C ASN A 161 0.11 13.41 3.99
N PRO A 162 -1.05 14.08 3.88
CA PRO A 162 -1.56 14.90 4.97
C PRO A 162 -1.76 14.08 6.25
N VAL A 163 -1.58 14.70 7.40
CA VAL A 163 -1.96 14.10 8.70
C VAL A 163 -3.45 13.77 8.65
N ALA A 164 -3.80 12.52 8.97
CA ALA A 164 -5.17 12.08 8.85
C ALA A 164 -6.08 12.73 9.90
N ALA A 165 -7.21 13.29 9.46
CA ALA A 165 -8.16 13.97 10.34
C ALA A 165 -9.61 13.73 9.90
N PRO A 166 -10.56 13.52 10.84
CA PRO A 166 -11.98 13.34 10.49
C PRO A 166 -12.56 14.58 9.78
N GLY A 167 -13.24 14.38 8.66
CA GLY A 167 -13.82 15.47 7.86
C GLY A 167 -15.33 15.72 8.04
N GLY A 168 -16.03 14.95 8.89
CA GLY A 168 -17.44 15.16 9.21
C GLY A 168 -18.46 14.56 8.24
N LYS A 169 -18.04 13.86 7.18
CA LYS A 169 -18.96 13.24 6.20
C LYS A 169 -19.40 11.82 6.53
N GLY A 170 -19.14 11.29 7.73
CA GLY A 170 -19.55 9.95 8.13
C GLY A 170 -18.52 8.87 7.78
N ILE A 171 -18.97 7.64 7.57
CA ILE A 171 -18.12 6.45 7.50
C ILE A 171 -18.08 5.88 6.09
N GLY A 172 -16.88 5.64 5.57
CA GLY A 172 -16.68 4.76 4.41
C GLY A 172 -16.41 3.33 4.87
N VAL A 173 -17.03 2.34 4.23
CA VAL A 173 -16.74 0.91 4.45
C VAL A 173 -16.36 0.28 3.13
N VAL A 174 -15.12 -0.20 3.02
CA VAL A 174 -14.63 -0.83 1.79
C VAL A 174 -15.09 -2.28 1.73
N LEU A 175 -15.81 -2.61 0.66
CA LEU A 175 -16.19 -3.95 0.28
C LEU A 175 -14.99 -4.57 -0.45
N ALA A 176 -14.58 -5.75 -0.01
CA ALA A 176 -13.53 -6.54 -0.65
C ALA A 176 -14.08 -7.95 -0.89
N GLY A 177 -14.80 -8.11 -2.01
CA GLY A 177 -15.62 -9.28 -2.32
C GLY A 177 -14.95 -10.35 -3.19
N ARG A 178 -13.77 -10.09 -3.76
CA ARG A 178 -13.10 -11.02 -4.70
C ARG A 178 -11.88 -11.77 -4.16
N GLU A 179 -11.27 -11.36 -3.04
CA GLU A 179 -10.03 -11.92 -2.48
C GLU A 179 -10.19 -12.04 -0.95
N SER A 180 -10.33 -13.25 -0.42
CA SER A 180 -9.23 -14.13 0.02
C SER A 180 -8.66 -13.74 1.39
N ARG A 181 -9.27 -14.27 2.46
CA ARG A 181 -8.70 -14.36 3.83
C ARG A 181 -8.27 -13.05 4.53
N ARG A 182 -8.16 -11.91 3.85
CA ARG A 182 -7.80 -10.57 4.36
C ARG A 182 -9.00 -9.73 4.74
N SER A 183 -10.20 -10.18 4.38
CA SER A 183 -11.46 -9.49 4.66
C SER A 183 -12.20 -10.15 5.79
N LEU A 184 -12.81 -9.34 6.66
CA LEU A 184 -13.72 -9.84 7.68
C LEU A 184 -15.06 -10.26 7.04
N PRO A 185 -15.64 -11.41 7.42
CA PRO A 185 -17.02 -11.74 7.06
C PRO A 185 -18.01 -10.67 7.53
N TYR A 186 -19.12 -10.48 6.81
CA TYR A 186 -20.04 -9.37 7.09
C TYR A 186 -20.78 -9.46 8.43
N ASP A 187 -20.99 -10.67 8.94
CA ASP A 187 -21.50 -10.92 10.30
C ASP A 187 -20.50 -10.48 11.40
N VAL A 188 -19.21 -10.47 11.08
CA VAL A 188 -18.14 -9.95 11.96
C VAL A 188 -17.95 -8.45 11.75
N LEU A 189 -17.95 -7.98 10.50
CA LEU A 189 -17.70 -6.58 10.16
C LEU A 189 -18.83 -5.66 10.64
N ALA A 190 -20.10 -6.07 10.52
CA ALA A 190 -21.24 -5.20 10.82
C ALA A 190 -21.25 -4.68 12.29
N PRO A 191 -21.07 -5.52 13.32
CA PRO A 191 -20.95 -5.05 14.71
C PRO A 191 -19.79 -4.07 14.93
N LEU A 192 -18.66 -4.25 14.22
CA LEU A 192 -17.51 -3.35 14.31
C LEU A 192 -17.82 -1.99 13.69
N VAL A 193 -18.45 -1.96 12.52
CA VAL A 193 -18.93 -0.71 11.87
C VAL A 193 -19.91 0.02 12.79
N MET A 194 -20.84 -0.69 13.44
CA MET A 194 -21.79 -0.08 14.39
C MET A 194 -21.09 0.51 15.62
N SER A 195 -20.07 -0.18 16.12
CA SER A 195 -19.28 0.31 17.26
C SER A 195 -18.56 1.61 16.93
N VAL A 196 -17.96 1.71 15.73
CA VAL A 196 -17.34 2.94 15.23
C VAL A 196 -18.37 4.03 15.01
N ARG A 197 -19.49 3.71 14.34
CA ARG A 197 -20.62 4.63 14.10
C ARG A 197 -21.17 5.23 15.38
N SER A 198 -21.17 4.51 16.50
CA SER A 198 -21.63 5.04 17.78
C SER A 198 -20.83 6.27 18.25
N LYS A 199 -19.57 6.42 17.80
CA LYS A 199 -18.61 7.45 18.25
C LYS A 199 -18.50 8.68 17.36
N ILE A 200 -18.95 8.58 16.11
CA ILE A 200 -18.81 9.66 15.13
C ILE A 200 -20.06 10.56 15.15
N LYS A 201 -19.95 11.86 14.89
CA LYS A 201 -21.11 12.76 14.91
C LYS A 201 -22.05 12.50 13.73
N ASN A 202 -21.50 12.55 12.51
CA ASN A 202 -22.22 12.14 11.31
C ASN A 202 -22.31 10.62 11.28
N LYS A 203 -23.53 10.11 11.11
CA LYS A 203 -23.84 8.68 11.22
C LYS A 203 -24.08 8.02 9.86
N ASP A 204 -23.85 8.73 8.77
CA ASP A 204 -24.00 8.20 7.41
C ASP A 204 -22.95 7.12 7.14
N ILE A 205 -23.33 6.11 6.35
CA ILE A 205 -22.47 5.00 5.95
C ILE A 205 -22.51 4.90 4.42
N PHE A 206 -21.31 4.91 3.83
CA PHE A 206 -21.08 4.73 2.40
C PHE A 206 -20.30 3.44 2.16
N LEU A 207 -20.86 2.50 1.40
CA LEU A 207 -20.17 1.28 1.02
C LEU A 207 -19.40 1.51 -0.28
N LEU A 208 -18.09 1.28 -0.25
CA LEU A 208 -17.18 1.56 -1.36
C LEU A 208 -16.74 0.23 -1.99
N GLY A 209 -16.77 0.14 -3.32
CA GLY A 209 -16.34 -1.08 -4.01
C GLY A 209 -16.53 -1.00 -5.51
N SER A 210 -16.02 -1.99 -6.21
CA SER A 210 -16.22 -2.19 -7.63
C SER A 210 -17.64 -2.68 -7.94
N LYS A 211 -18.01 -2.67 -9.23
CA LYS A 211 -19.28 -3.24 -9.71
C LYS A 211 -19.47 -4.71 -9.31
N ALA A 212 -18.39 -5.48 -9.21
CA ALA A 212 -18.44 -6.88 -8.79
C ALA A 212 -18.85 -7.05 -7.32
N GLU A 213 -18.84 -5.99 -6.52
CA GLU A 213 -19.07 -6.01 -5.07
C GLU A 213 -20.45 -5.46 -4.68
N ARG A 214 -21.30 -5.14 -5.66
CA ARG A 214 -22.67 -4.65 -5.41
C ARG A 214 -23.48 -5.62 -4.54
N ASP A 215 -23.33 -6.92 -4.77
CA ASP A 215 -23.99 -7.99 -4.01
C ASP A 215 -23.42 -8.13 -2.59
N ALA A 216 -22.10 -7.95 -2.46
CA ALA A 216 -21.43 -7.87 -1.17
C ALA A 216 -21.98 -6.71 -0.33
N GLY A 217 -22.19 -5.54 -0.94
CA GLY A 217 -22.83 -4.40 -0.26
C GLY A 217 -24.23 -4.71 0.24
N ARG A 218 -25.07 -5.38 -0.57
CA ARG A 218 -26.41 -5.82 -0.12
C ARG A 218 -26.35 -6.80 1.05
N LYS A 219 -25.37 -7.73 1.04
CA LYS A 219 -25.15 -8.67 2.15
C LYS A 219 -24.72 -7.98 3.44
N LEU A 220 -23.92 -6.92 3.37
CA LEU A 220 -23.54 -6.15 4.56
C LEU A 220 -24.71 -5.33 5.10
N ILE A 221 -25.45 -4.66 4.21
CA ILE A 221 -26.64 -3.87 4.59
C ILE A 221 -27.67 -4.72 5.35
N SER A 222 -27.89 -5.97 4.93
CA SER A 222 -28.84 -6.86 5.61
C SER A 222 -28.39 -7.31 7.01
N LYS A 223 -27.15 -7.01 7.42
CA LYS A 223 -26.65 -7.25 8.80
C LYS A 223 -26.85 -6.04 9.71
N PHE A 224 -27.27 -4.89 9.18
CA PHE A 224 -27.53 -3.70 9.98
C PHE A 224 -28.97 -3.66 10.52
N PRO A 225 -29.23 -2.94 11.63
CA PRO A 225 -30.59 -2.65 12.08
C PRO A 225 -31.39 -1.92 10.98
N ALA A 226 -32.70 -2.17 10.90
CA ALA A 226 -33.54 -1.73 9.78
C ALA A 226 -33.41 -0.22 9.45
N ALA A 227 -33.44 0.65 10.46
CA ALA A 227 -33.28 2.10 10.26
C ALA A 227 -31.92 2.47 9.65
N ILE A 228 -30.85 1.76 10.01
CA ILE A 228 -29.49 2.00 9.51
C ILE A 228 -29.33 1.39 8.11
N ALA A 229 -29.92 0.21 7.89
CA ALA A 229 -29.93 -0.42 6.58
C ALA A 229 -30.61 0.49 5.53
N GLN A 230 -31.71 1.14 5.91
CA GLN A 230 -32.44 2.07 5.02
C GLN A 230 -31.62 3.34 4.68
N SER A 231 -30.78 3.83 5.59
CA SER A 231 -29.96 5.03 5.38
C SER A 231 -28.54 4.73 4.90
N THR A 232 -28.17 3.47 4.69
CA THR A 232 -26.83 3.10 4.20
C THR A 232 -26.77 3.21 2.68
N VAL A 233 -25.81 3.98 2.17
CA VAL A 233 -25.64 4.21 0.73
C VAL A 233 -24.63 3.21 0.16
N ASN A 234 -25.06 2.37 -0.78
CA ASN A 234 -24.16 1.45 -1.47
C ASN A 234 -23.64 2.09 -2.77
N LEU A 235 -22.37 2.50 -2.77
CA LEU A 235 -21.70 3.09 -3.94
C LEU A 235 -20.93 2.06 -4.76
N ALA A 236 -21.05 0.76 -4.46
CA ALA A 236 -20.31 -0.28 -5.16
C ALA A 236 -20.70 -0.37 -6.64
N GLY A 237 -19.76 -0.01 -7.51
CA GLY A 237 -19.98 0.09 -8.96
C GLY A 237 -20.72 1.35 -9.42
N GLU A 238 -20.99 2.29 -8.52
CA GLU A 238 -21.66 3.56 -8.82
C GLU A 238 -20.67 4.73 -8.97
N THR A 239 -19.38 4.49 -8.74
CA THR A 239 -18.30 5.49 -8.82
C THR A 239 -17.31 5.14 -9.91
N ASP A 240 -16.92 6.15 -10.70
CA ASP A 240 -15.65 6.13 -11.43
C ASP A 240 -14.50 6.58 -10.50
N TRP A 241 -13.30 6.83 -11.04
CA TRP A 241 -12.16 7.27 -10.23
C TRP A 241 -12.39 8.62 -9.54
N LYS A 242 -13.01 9.58 -10.22
CA LYS A 242 -13.31 10.89 -9.64
C LYS A 242 -14.38 10.77 -8.56
N GLY A 243 -15.45 10.05 -8.83
CA GLY A 243 -16.52 9.77 -7.87
C GLY A 243 -16.01 9.02 -6.64
N LEU A 244 -15.04 8.12 -6.79
CA LEU A 244 -14.41 7.44 -5.66
C LEU A 244 -13.59 8.42 -4.81
N VAL A 245 -12.80 9.29 -5.43
CA VAL A 245 -12.06 10.36 -4.72
C VAL A 245 -13.03 11.27 -3.96
N ASP A 246 -14.11 11.70 -4.61
CA ASP A 246 -15.13 12.57 -4.02
C ASP A 246 -15.86 11.88 -2.85
N ALA A 247 -16.19 10.60 -2.99
CA ALA A 247 -16.84 9.80 -1.96
C ALA A 247 -15.96 9.55 -0.74
N VAL A 248 -14.64 9.41 -0.94
CA VAL A 248 -13.68 9.21 0.17
C VAL A 248 -13.34 10.54 0.86
N THR A 249 -13.24 11.63 0.10
CA THR A 249 -12.78 12.93 0.60
C THR A 249 -13.67 13.47 1.71
N GLY A 250 -13.09 13.70 2.89
CA GLY A 250 -13.77 14.31 4.03
C GLY A 250 -14.62 13.34 4.87
N LEU A 251 -14.53 12.03 4.64
CA LEU A 251 -15.08 11.05 5.57
C LEU A 251 -14.40 11.20 6.96
N ASP A 252 -15.13 10.81 8.00
CA ASP A 252 -14.59 10.78 9.37
C ASP A 252 -13.62 9.60 9.56
N VAL A 253 -13.88 8.48 8.87
CA VAL A 253 -13.02 7.31 8.84
C VAL A 253 -13.38 6.40 7.67
N VAL A 254 -12.38 5.72 7.11
CA VAL A 254 -12.56 4.59 6.19
C VAL A 254 -12.21 3.29 6.90
N ILE A 255 -13.21 2.40 7.01
CA ILE A 255 -13.08 1.05 7.56
C ILE A 255 -12.79 0.10 6.41
N THR A 256 -11.64 -0.57 6.44
CA THR A 256 -11.13 -1.27 5.25
C THR A 256 -10.21 -2.43 5.60
N PRO A 257 -10.17 -3.50 4.78
CA PRO A 257 -9.01 -4.37 4.72
C PRO A 257 -7.86 -3.71 3.96
N ASP A 258 -6.73 -4.41 3.82
CA ASP A 258 -5.60 -3.99 3.00
C ASP A 258 -5.98 -3.99 1.50
N THR A 259 -6.30 -2.81 0.96
CA THR A 259 -6.82 -2.59 -0.40
C THR A 259 -6.34 -1.25 -0.97
N GLY A 260 -6.44 -1.05 -2.28
CA GLY A 260 -6.12 0.23 -2.90
C GLY A 260 -6.90 1.43 -2.32
N THR A 261 -8.17 1.22 -1.94
CA THR A 261 -9.02 2.29 -1.37
C THR A 261 -8.51 2.75 -0.01
N MET A 262 -7.87 1.87 0.76
CA MET A 262 -7.17 2.24 2.00
C MET A 262 -6.06 3.26 1.74
N HIS A 263 -5.25 3.04 0.70
CA HIS A 263 -4.16 3.94 0.34
C HIS A 263 -4.69 5.26 -0.22
N LEU A 264 -5.79 5.23 -0.95
CA LEU A 264 -6.45 6.45 -1.40
C LEU A 264 -6.96 7.29 -0.21
N ALA A 265 -7.55 6.66 0.81
CA ALA A 265 -7.95 7.36 2.03
C ALA A 265 -6.74 8.03 2.72
N ALA A 266 -5.62 7.31 2.85
CA ALA A 266 -4.38 7.88 3.37
C ALA A 266 -3.86 9.05 2.51
N HIS A 267 -3.90 8.93 1.19
CA HIS A 267 -3.52 10.00 0.27
C HIS A 267 -4.34 11.28 0.46
N LEU A 268 -5.64 11.13 0.77
CA LEU A 268 -6.59 12.23 0.96
C LEU A 268 -6.61 12.78 2.40
N GLY A 269 -5.77 12.27 3.30
CA GLY A 269 -5.77 12.70 4.71
C GLY A 269 -6.99 12.21 5.50
N VAL A 270 -7.64 11.14 5.05
CA VAL A 270 -8.81 10.55 5.70
C VAL A 270 -8.35 9.45 6.67
N PRO A 271 -8.79 9.46 7.94
CA PRO A 271 -8.44 8.42 8.90
C PRO A 271 -8.81 7.04 8.40
N VAL A 272 -7.92 6.08 8.61
CA VAL A 272 -8.14 4.68 8.23
C VAL A 272 -8.28 3.87 9.51
N LEU A 273 -9.31 3.03 9.57
CA LEU A 273 -9.41 1.92 10.52
C LEU A 273 -9.24 0.61 9.74
N GLY A 274 -8.03 0.06 9.78
CA GLY A 274 -7.68 -1.15 9.05
C GLY A 274 -7.85 -2.41 9.89
N PHE A 275 -8.43 -3.46 9.32
CA PHE A 275 -8.43 -4.80 9.92
C PHE A 275 -7.47 -5.71 9.16
N PHE A 276 -6.36 -6.05 9.79
CA PHE A 276 -5.24 -6.75 9.14
C PHE A 276 -5.16 -8.19 9.63
N LEU A 277 -5.30 -9.14 8.70
CA LEU A 277 -5.25 -10.57 8.94
C LEU A 277 -4.75 -11.31 7.69
N SER A 278 -4.54 -12.62 7.82
CA SER A 278 -3.96 -13.47 6.77
C SER A 278 -2.59 -12.94 6.32
N SER A 279 -2.48 -12.45 5.09
CA SER A 279 -1.22 -12.01 4.47
C SER A 279 -0.97 -10.52 4.65
N ALA A 280 -1.95 -9.73 5.13
CA ALA A 280 -1.80 -8.31 5.38
C ALA A 280 -1.00 -8.06 6.67
N TRP A 281 0.01 -7.21 6.59
CA TRP A 281 0.85 -6.82 7.72
C TRP A 281 1.13 -5.32 7.69
N CYS A 282 0.77 -4.61 8.76
CA CYS A 282 0.76 -3.14 8.77
C CYS A 282 2.11 -2.53 8.40
N THR A 283 3.22 -3.10 8.86
CA THR A 283 4.55 -2.52 8.59
C THR A 283 4.98 -2.70 7.14
N GLU A 284 4.38 -3.62 6.38
CA GLU A 284 4.67 -3.85 4.96
C GLU A 284 3.75 -3.02 4.06
N THR A 285 2.43 -3.08 4.31
CA THR A 285 1.39 -2.56 3.41
C THR A 285 0.37 -1.67 4.11
N GLY A 286 0.63 -1.24 5.35
CA GLY A 286 -0.25 -0.33 6.06
C GLY A 286 -0.39 1.04 5.36
N PRO A 287 -1.42 1.83 5.73
CA PRO A 287 -1.62 3.17 5.23
C PRO A 287 -0.40 4.04 5.58
N TYR A 288 0.10 4.77 4.59
CA TYR A 288 1.34 5.53 4.71
C TYR A 288 1.05 6.95 5.21
N GLY A 289 1.71 7.38 6.28
CA GLY A 289 1.49 8.67 6.92
C GLY A 289 0.97 8.56 8.36
N GLU A 290 0.59 9.70 8.93
CA GLU A 290 0.23 9.82 10.35
C GLU A 290 -1.29 9.76 10.58
N GLY A 291 -1.70 9.18 11.71
CA GLY A 291 -3.10 9.26 12.18
C GLY A 291 -4.03 8.13 11.73
N HIS A 292 -3.50 7.01 11.26
CA HIS A 292 -4.28 5.83 10.93
C HIS A 292 -4.25 4.79 12.06
N THR A 293 -5.30 4.00 12.22
CA THR A 293 -5.39 2.94 13.22
C THR A 293 -5.50 1.57 12.57
N ILE A 294 -4.67 0.62 12.97
CA ILE A 294 -4.72 -0.77 12.50
C ILE A 294 -5.01 -1.71 13.67
N LEU A 295 -6.01 -2.58 13.52
CA LEU A 295 -6.18 -3.78 14.34
C LEU A 295 -5.54 -4.95 13.59
N GLN A 296 -4.37 -5.37 14.04
CA GLN A 296 -3.57 -6.44 13.46
C GLN A 296 -3.81 -7.74 14.22
N ALA A 297 -4.26 -8.78 13.52
CA ALA A 297 -4.26 -10.14 14.06
C ALA A 297 -2.81 -10.58 14.33
N ASN A 298 -2.55 -11.01 15.55
CA ASN A 298 -1.24 -11.49 15.99
C ASN A 298 -1.33 -12.99 16.30
N THR A 299 -1.21 -13.80 15.25
CA THR A 299 -1.13 -15.26 15.33
C THR A 299 0.24 -15.75 14.87
N ASP A 300 0.69 -16.88 15.39
CA ASP A 300 1.92 -17.59 15.01
C ASP A 300 2.05 -17.84 13.49
N CYS A 301 0.97 -18.14 12.79
CA CYS A 301 0.98 -18.38 11.35
C CYS A 301 0.95 -17.11 10.46
N SER A 302 0.85 -15.92 11.05
CA SER A 302 0.75 -14.65 10.31
C SER A 302 2.07 -13.87 10.27
N PRO A 303 2.33 -13.05 9.24
CA PRO A 303 1.56 -12.95 8.00
C PRO A 303 1.82 -14.17 7.10
N CYS A 304 0.76 -14.77 6.56
CA CYS A 304 0.89 -15.95 5.69
C CYS A 304 1.19 -15.54 4.24
N MET A 305 1.62 -16.47 3.38
CA MET A 305 1.76 -16.21 1.95
C MET A 305 0.38 -16.20 1.26
N GLU A 306 0.12 -15.18 0.45
CA GLU A 306 -1.16 -15.03 -0.26
C GLU A 306 -1.41 -16.18 -1.24
N SER A 307 -0.37 -16.61 -1.95
CA SER A 307 -0.40 -17.70 -2.93
C SER A 307 -0.54 -19.11 -2.34
N GLN A 308 -0.46 -19.26 -1.02
CA GLN A 308 -0.55 -20.55 -0.35
C GLN A 308 -1.90 -20.72 0.34
N PRO A 309 -2.53 -21.91 0.32
CA PRO A 309 -3.79 -22.14 1.03
C PRO A 309 -3.63 -21.98 2.55
N CYS A 310 -4.74 -21.83 3.28
CA CYS A 310 -4.72 -21.75 4.73
C CYS A 310 -4.79 -23.15 5.34
N TYR A 311 -3.77 -23.54 6.11
CA TYR A 311 -3.75 -24.81 6.85
C TYR A 311 -4.16 -24.66 8.33
N HIS A 312 -4.61 -23.47 8.73
CA HIS A 312 -4.94 -23.12 10.12
C HIS A 312 -6.38 -22.62 10.28
N ASP A 313 -7.26 -22.97 9.35
CA ASP A 313 -8.69 -22.65 9.38
C ASP A 313 -9.01 -21.20 9.78
N LEU A 314 -8.27 -20.24 9.19
CA LEU A 314 -8.41 -18.82 9.49
C LEU A 314 -8.36 -18.48 10.99
N LYS A 315 -7.50 -19.13 11.79
CA LYS A 315 -7.25 -18.80 13.21
C LYS A 315 -7.11 -17.30 13.48
N CYS A 316 -6.51 -16.55 12.55
CA CYS A 316 -6.36 -15.09 12.62
C CYS A 316 -7.68 -14.29 12.58
N LEU A 317 -8.79 -14.90 12.17
CA LEU A 317 -10.12 -14.29 12.19
C LEU A 317 -10.77 -14.36 13.59
N ALA A 318 -10.42 -15.36 14.40
CA ALA A 318 -11.10 -15.63 15.67
C ALA A 318 -11.13 -14.43 16.63
N PRO A 319 -10.03 -13.66 16.81
CA PRO A 319 -10.06 -12.49 17.70
C PRO A 319 -11.06 -11.41 17.25
N PHE A 320 -11.28 -11.24 15.94
CA PHE A 320 -12.24 -10.25 15.43
C PHE A 320 -13.70 -10.67 15.66
N LYS A 321 -13.97 -11.99 15.81
CA LYS A 321 -15.30 -12.52 16.17
C LYS A 321 -15.64 -12.29 17.65
N ASP A 322 -14.64 -12.04 18.48
CA ASP A 322 -14.85 -11.78 19.90
C ASP A 322 -15.62 -10.46 20.09
N PRO A 323 -16.76 -10.45 20.81
CA PRO A 323 -17.53 -9.24 21.12
C PRO A 323 -16.70 -8.15 21.80
N LEU A 324 -15.61 -8.50 22.48
CA LEU A 324 -14.66 -7.56 23.05
C LEU A 324 -14.04 -6.66 21.98
N THR A 325 -13.82 -7.11 20.75
CA THR A 325 -13.32 -6.24 19.67
C THR A 325 -14.28 -5.09 19.39
N ALA A 326 -15.58 -5.36 19.30
CA ALA A 326 -16.61 -4.33 19.13
C ALA A 326 -16.64 -3.37 20.34
N ARG A 327 -16.57 -3.94 21.56
CA ARG A 327 -16.51 -3.16 22.81
C ARG A 327 -15.26 -2.27 22.87
N TYR A 328 -14.10 -2.76 22.41
CA TYR A 328 -12.89 -1.97 22.30
C TYR A 328 -13.08 -0.80 21.33
N LEU A 329 -13.63 -1.02 20.14
CA LEU A 329 -13.86 0.06 19.18
C LEU A 329 -14.80 1.16 19.73
N ALA A 330 -15.80 0.78 20.53
CA ALA A 330 -16.71 1.73 21.17
C ALA A 330 -16.09 2.50 22.36
N THR A 331 -15.20 1.86 23.11
CA THR A 331 -14.69 2.42 24.39
C THR A 331 -13.26 2.93 24.32
N ARG A 332 -12.44 2.41 23.39
CA ARG A 332 -10.98 2.59 23.27
C ARG A 332 -10.19 2.24 24.53
N LYS A 333 -10.78 1.43 25.41
CA LYS A 333 -10.18 0.97 26.67
C LYS A 333 -9.36 -0.30 26.43
N PRO A 334 -8.03 -0.32 26.69
CA PRO A 334 -7.18 -1.47 26.41
C PRO A 334 -7.65 -2.78 27.06
N GLU A 335 -8.26 -2.73 28.24
CA GLU A 335 -8.81 -3.89 28.95
C GLU A 335 -10.01 -4.55 28.24
N HIS A 336 -10.61 -3.87 27.26
CA HIS A 336 -11.65 -4.45 26.40
C HIS A 336 -11.08 -5.03 25.10
N LEU A 337 -9.76 -4.98 24.85
CA LEU A 337 -9.17 -5.59 23.67
C LEU A 337 -9.00 -7.11 23.90
N PRO A 338 -9.53 -7.99 23.02
CA PRO A 338 -9.32 -9.41 23.17
C PRO A 338 -7.87 -9.81 22.88
N ALA A 339 -7.47 -10.96 23.41
CA ALA A 339 -6.19 -11.57 23.07
C ALA A 339 -6.08 -11.87 21.56
N GLY A 340 -4.87 -11.78 21.02
CA GLY A 340 -4.61 -12.05 19.60
C GLY A 340 -4.84 -10.86 18.67
N ILE A 341 -5.19 -9.67 19.18
CA ILE A 341 -5.17 -8.41 18.43
C ILE A 341 -4.10 -7.49 19.00
N SER A 342 -3.38 -6.81 18.11
CA SER A 342 -2.54 -5.66 18.44
C SER A 342 -3.11 -4.43 17.75
N VAL A 343 -3.19 -3.32 18.47
CA VAL A 343 -3.68 -2.05 17.93
C VAL A 343 -2.48 -1.14 17.72
N PHE A 344 -2.28 -0.74 16.49
CA PHE A 344 -1.23 0.20 16.10
C PHE A 344 -1.84 1.51 15.63
N GLU A 345 -1.16 2.61 15.94
CA GLU A 345 -1.35 3.87 15.24
C GLU A 345 -0.16 4.17 14.33
N SER A 346 -0.43 4.67 13.13
CA SER A 346 0.62 5.04 12.20
C SER A 346 1.23 6.40 12.57
N GLY A 347 2.56 6.46 12.51
CA GLY A 347 3.38 7.65 12.68
C GLY A 347 4.46 7.70 11.60
N CYS A 348 5.38 8.66 11.69
CA CYS A 348 6.51 8.79 10.80
C CYS A 348 7.80 9.00 11.58
N ASP A 349 8.88 8.33 11.18
CA ASP A 349 10.21 8.43 11.78
C ASP A 349 11.28 8.81 10.74
N PHE A 350 12.56 8.60 11.10
CA PHE A 350 13.72 8.86 10.24
C PHE A 350 13.70 8.08 8.92
N LEU A 351 13.13 6.86 8.92
CA LEU A 351 13.15 5.98 7.76
C LEU A 351 11.89 6.13 6.92
N GLY A 352 10.72 6.22 7.55
CA GLY A 352 9.46 6.01 6.87
C GLY A 352 8.23 6.10 7.75
N THR A 353 7.13 5.48 7.30
CA THR A 353 5.98 5.24 8.19
C THR A 353 6.36 4.19 9.23
N GLU A 354 5.95 4.42 10.48
CA GLU A 354 6.07 3.47 11.58
C GLU A 354 4.69 3.15 12.19
N PHE A 355 4.62 2.05 12.94
CA PHE A 355 3.40 1.59 13.60
C PHE A 355 3.65 1.44 15.09
N ILE A 356 3.09 2.37 15.86
CA ILE A 356 3.28 2.51 17.31
C ILE A 356 2.21 1.70 18.02
N LEU A 357 2.62 0.76 18.87
CA LEU A 357 1.69 -0.08 19.63
C LEU A 357 0.92 0.78 20.65
N LYS A 358 -0.41 0.72 20.61
CA LYS A 358 -1.31 1.40 21.55
C LYS A 358 -2.02 0.45 22.52
N ALA A 359 -2.29 -0.78 22.09
CA ALA A 359 -2.90 -1.81 22.92
C ALA A 359 -2.56 -3.22 22.38
N GLY A 360 -2.57 -4.23 23.24
CA GLY A 360 -2.18 -5.60 22.89
C GLY A 360 -0.68 -5.84 23.09
N ASN A 361 -0.07 -6.67 22.24
CA ASN A 361 1.35 -7.04 22.35
C ASN A 361 2.02 -7.12 20.98
N ASP A 362 3.21 -6.54 20.86
CA ASP A 362 4.06 -6.67 19.69
C ASP A 362 5.39 -7.37 20.04
N PRO A 363 5.45 -8.71 19.95
CA PRO A 363 6.66 -9.46 20.27
C PRO A 363 7.82 -9.17 19.30
N SER A 364 7.53 -8.56 18.15
CA SER A 364 8.52 -8.29 17.10
C SER A 364 9.06 -6.85 17.11
N GLY A 365 8.49 -5.96 17.95
CA GLY A 365 8.78 -4.52 17.93
C GLY A 365 10.26 -4.17 18.09
N VAL A 366 10.95 -4.80 19.04
CA VAL A 366 12.38 -4.57 19.29
C VAL A 366 13.23 -4.99 18.08
N ARG A 367 12.96 -6.18 17.51
CA ARG A 367 13.66 -6.69 16.32
C ARG A 367 13.39 -5.81 15.11
N ARG A 368 12.15 -5.36 14.93
CA ARG A 368 11.75 -4.44 13.86
C ARG A 368 12.48 -3.11 13.98
N GLN A 369 12.53 -2.50 15.16
CA GLN A 369 13.26 -1.24 15.36
C GLN A 369 14.77 -1.40 15.11
N ARG A 370 15.37 -2.53 15.52
CA ARG A 370 16.77 -2.84 15.18
C ARG A 370 16.98 -2.96 13.67
N LEU A 371 16.08 -3.65 12.95
CA LEU A 371 16.17 -3.80 11.50
C LEU A 371 16.00 -2.45 10.78
N ARG A 372 15.08 -1.59 11.23
CA ARG A 372 14.91 -0.23 10.69
C ARG A 372 16.20 0.59 10.83
N LYS A 373 16.87 0.55 11.99
CA LYS A 373 18.15 1.25 12.18
C LYS A 373 19.26 0.70 11.27
N PHE A 374 19.33 -0.62 11.11
CA PHE A 374 20.26 -1.26 10.17
C PHE A 374 20.03 -0.77 8.73
N ILE A 375 18.76 -0.74 8.28
CA ILE A 375 18.40 -0.20 6.96
C ILE A 375 18.75 1.30 6.87
N GLY A 376 18.46 2.08 7.91
CA GLY A 376 18.81 3.49 7.97
C GLY A 376 20.31 3.74 7.81
N CYS A 377 21.15 2.93 8.45
CA CYS A 377 22.61 2.98 8.28
C CYS A 377 23.04 2.55 6.87
N HIS A 378 22.43 1.49 6.31
CA HIS A 378 22.71 1.05 4.94
C HIS A 378 22.39 2.13 3.90
N LEU A 379 21.30 2.88 4.11
CA LEU A 379 20.88 3.97 3.24
C LEU A 379 21.61 5.30 3.51
N GLY A 380 22.52 5.34 4.49
CA GLY A 380 23.24 6.56 4.89
C GLY A 380 22.36 7.63 5.56
N VAL A 381 21.16 7.26 6.01
CA VAL A 381 20.23 8.14 6.76
C VAL A 381 20.65 8.25 8.22
N LEU A 382 21.28 7.21 8.75
CA LEU A 382 21.77 7.14 10.12
C LEU A 382 23.27 6.85 10.13
N ASP A 383 23.97 7.37 11.14
CA ASP A 383 25.37 7.05 11.37
C ASP A 383 25.51 5.65 11.99
N ILE A 384 26.36 4.81 11.40
CA ILE A 384 26.58 3.43 11.84
C ILE A 384 27.39 3.35 13.15
N GLY A 385 28.22 4.35 13.45
CA GLY A 385 28.97 4.43 14.71
C GLY A 385 28.08 4.76 15.91
N GLU A 386 27.02 5.54 15.70
CA GLU A 386 26.03 5.88 16.74
C GLU A 386 24.96 4.81 16.95
N HIS A 387 24.50 4.17 15.86
CA HIS A 387 23.35 3.28 15.91
C HIS A 387 23.67 1.79 15.75
N GLY A 388 24.85 1.47 15.24
CA GLY A 388 25.36 0.11 15.09
C GLY A 388 26.35 -0.27 16.21
N PRO A 389 27.29 -1.20 15.92
CA PRO A 389 27.35 -2.06 14.73
C PRO A 389 26.23 -3.12 14.73
N PHE A 390 25.93 -3.69 13.56
CA PHE A 390 24.91 -4.73 13.38
C PHE A 390 25.48 -6.05 12.83
N PRO A 391 26.44 -6.70 13.49
CA PRO A 391 27.15 -7.85 12.95
C PRO A 391 26.20 -8.98 12.51
N ASP A 392 25.26 -9.41 13.36
CA ASP A 392 24.33 -10.50 13.01
C ASP A 392 23.38 -10.16 11.85
N LEU A 393 22.98 -8.89 11.71
CA LEU A 393 22.13 -8.48 10.59
C LEU A 393 22.94 -8.37 9.29
N ALA A 394 24.18 -7.88 9.38
CA ALA A 394 25.10 -7.83 8.25
C ALA A 394 25.42 -9.23 7.75
N GLU A 395 25.77 -10.17 8.64
CA GLU A 395 26.03 -11.58 8.29
C GLU A 395 24.79 -12.25 7.67
N LYS A 396 23.60 -11.95 8.20
CA LYS A 396 22.35 -12.51 7.70
C LYS A 396 21.97 -11.98 6.32
N PHE A 397 22.12 -10.67 6.10
CA PHE A 397 21.52 -10.01 4.93
C PHE A 397 22.51 -9.69 3.83
N TYR A 398 23.76 -9.37 4.13
CA TYR A 398 24.76 -9.11 3.11
C TYR A 398 25.34 -10.40 2.56
N LYS A 399 25.72 -10.38 1.30
CA LYS A 399 26.42 -11.44 0.58
C LYS A 399 27.70 -10.85 0.00
N ASP A 400 28.70 -11.69 -0.25
CA ASP A 400 29.97 -11.26 -0.86
C ASP A 400 29.75 -10.45 -2.15
N LYS A 401 28.79 -10.86 -2.97
CA LYS A 401 28.40 -10.16 -4.21
C LYS A 401 27.91 -8.72 -4.01
N ASP A 402 27.48 -8.35 -2.81
CA ASP A 402 27.04 -6.98 -2.51
C ASP A 402 28.23 -6.02 -2.31
N TRP A 403 29.42 -6.56 -2.05
CA TRP A 403 30.68 -5.82 -1.86
C TRP A 403 31.55 -5.81 -3.11
N ILE A 404 31.30 -6.74 -4.04
CA ILE A 404 31.95 -6.77 -5.34
C ILE A 404 31.27 -5.72 -6.23
N THR A 405 31.82 -4.51 -6.23
CA THR A 405 31.46 -3.48 -7.22
C THR A 405 31.73 -4.01 -8.62
N ALA A 406 30.68 -4.13 -9.44
CA ALA A 406 30.78 -4.47 -10.86
C ALA A 406 31.13 -3.25 -11.71
#